data_AF-A0A0T2QIB9-F1
#
_entry.id   AF-A0A0T2QIB9-F1
#
_cell.length_a   1.000
_cell.length_b   1.000
_cell.length_c   1.000
_cell.angle_alpha   90.00
_cell.angle_beta   90.00
_cell.angle_gamma   90.00
#
_symmetry.space_group_name_H-M   'P 1'
#
loop_
_entity.id
_entity.type
_entity.pdbx_description
1 polymer ?
#
loop_
_entity_poly.entity_id
_entity_poly.type
_entity_poly.pdbx_seq_one_letter_code
_entity_poly.pdbx_strand_id
1 'polypeptide(L)' 'MDLNQLYFDHQILLMKAERAVSAQLRHEHEVSASHIAGRIGCMQRSMGAASAPSWDALAAIDERSLASHVRHQQGYVA' A
#
# COMPACT_ATOMS: atom_id res chain seq x y z
N MET A 1 4.59 18.80 1.38
CA MET A 1 3.58 17.96 2.06
C MET A 1 4.12 17.64 3.45
N ASP A 2 3.27 17.64 4.47
CA ASP A 2 3.69 17.34 5.85
C ASP A 2 3.66 15.83 6.12
N LEU A 3 4.60 15.35 6.94
CA LEU A 3 4.72 13.93 7.28
C LEU A 3 3.51 13.43 8.10
N ASN A 4 2.93 14.26 8.97
CA ASN A 4 1.76 13.87 9.75
C ASN A 4 0.51 13.75 8.86
N GLN A 5 0.38 14.63 7.85
CA GLN A 5 -0.69 14.50 6.88
C GLN A 5 -0.61 13.17 6.12
N LEU A 6 0.60 12.76 5.71
CA LEU A 6 0.80 11.45 5.07
C LEU A 6 0.42 10.30 5.99
N TYR A 7 0.78 10.34 7.27
CA TYR A 7 0.35 9.32 8.22
C TYR A 7 -1.17 9.26 8.37
N PHE A 8 -1.81 10.42 8.51
CA PHE A 8 -3.26 10.51 8.62
C PHE A 8 -3.94 9.90 7.39
N ASP A 9 -3.54 10.32 6.19
CA ASP A 9 -4.11 9.84 4.93
C ASP A 9 -3.92 8.32 4.78
N HIS A 10 -2.75 7.79 5.15
CA HIS A 10 -2.47 6.35 5.15
C HIS A 10 -3.42 5.59 6.08
N GLN A 11 -3.61 6.06 7.32
CA GLN A 11 -4.51 5.41 8.28
C GLN A 11 -5.97 5.44 7.81
N ILE A 12 -6.42 6.56 7.22
CA ILE A 12 -7.77 6.67 6.67
C ILE A 12 -7.99 5.66 5.53
N LEU A 13 -7.01 5.47 4.66
CA LEU A 13 -7.10 4.48 3.58
C LEU A 13 -7.17 3.05 4.10
N LEU A 14 -6.38 2.70 5.13
CA LEU A 14 -6.48 1.38 5.76
C LEU A 14 -7.85 1.14 6.42
N MET A 15 -8.39 2.14 7.13
CA MET A 15 -9.73 2.04 7.71
C MET A 15 -10.81 1.89 6.64
N LYS A 16 -10.64 2.53 5.48
CA LYS A 16 -11.55 2.37 4.33
C LYS A 16 -11.41 1.00 3.68
N ALA A 17 -10.19 0.47 3.55
CA ALA A 17 -9.95 -0.88 3.05
C ALA A 17 -10.63 -1.93 3.93
N GLU A 18 -10.51 -1.80 5.25
CA GLU A 18 -11.15 -2.71 6.22
C GLU A 18 -12.68 -2.69 6.12
N ARG A 19 -13.26 -1.50 5.87
CA ARG A 19 -14.72 -1.30 5.76
C ARG A 19 -15.27 -1.48 4.34
N ALA A 20 -14.42 -1.81 3.37
CA ALA A 20 -14.84 -1.90 1.98
C ALA A 20 -15.81 -3.07 1.75
N VAL A 21 -16.89 -2.79 1.02
CA VAL A 21 -17.95 -3.77 0.73
C VAL A 21 -17.57 -4.78 -0.34
N SER A 22 -16.49 -4.54 -1.09
CA SER A 22 -16.01 -5.42 -2.16
C SER A 22 -14.50 -5.60 -2.10
N ALA A 23 -14.04 -6.75 -2.60
CA ALA A 23 -12.61 -7.04 -2.70
C ALA A 23 -11.88 -6.05 -3.62
N GLN A 24 -12.54 -5.59 -4.69
CA GLN A 24 -12.00 -4.58 -5.61
C GLN A 24 -11.79 -3.23 -4.90
N LEU A 25 -12.81 -2.75 -4.17
CA LEU A 25 -12.73 -1.48 -3.46
C LEU A 25 -11.71 -1.55 -2.31
N ARG A 26 -11.63 -2.70 -1.61
CA ARG A 26 -10.58 -2.94 -0.62
C ARG A 26 -9.20 -2.82 -1.25
N HIS A 27 -9.00 -3.48 -2.39
CA HIS A 27 -7.73 -3.45 -3.12
C HIS A 27 -7.36 -2.03 -3.58
N GLU A 28 -8.31 -1.25 -4.11
CA GLU A 28 -8.07 0.15 -4.50
C GLU A 28 -7.60 1.02 -3.32
N HIS A 29 -8.18 0.81 -2.13
CA HIS A 29 -7.74 1.49 -0.91
C HIS A 29 -6.36 1.02 -0.43
N GLU A 30 -6.05 -0.27 -0.54
CA GLU A 30 -4.72 -0.84 -0.22
C GLU A 30 -3.63 -0.32 -1.16
N VAL A 31 -3.88 -0.29 -2.48
CA VAL A 31 -2.98 0.30 -3.49
C VAL A 31 -2.69 1.76 -3.15
N SER A 32 -3.74 2.51 -2.85
CA SER A 32 -3.61 3.92 -2.48
C SER A 32 -2.80 4.09 -1.19
N ALA A 33 -3.00 3.23 -0.19
CA ALA A 33 -2.25 3.25 1.06
C ALA A 33 -0.76 2.92 0.81
N SER A 34 -0.46 1.94 -0.03
CA SER A 34 0.90 1.58 -0.45
C SER A 34 1.63 2.77 -1.09
N HIS A 35 0.98 3.52 -1.98
CA HIS A 35 1.57 4.73 -2.56
C HIS A 35 1.93 5.78 -1.50
N ILE A 36 1.07 5.96 -0.49
CA ILE A 36 1.37 6.88 0.62
C ILE A 36 2.53 6.34 1.46
N ALA A 37 2.59 5.04 1.74
CA ALA A 37 3.71 4.41 2.43
C ALA A 37 5.04 4.66 1.70
N GLY A 38 5.08 4.53 0.38
CA GLY A 38 6.28 4.84 -0.41
C GLY A 38 6.73 6.30 -0.29
N ARG A 39 5.78 7.24 -0.24
CA ARG A 39 6.07 8.68 -0.03
C ARG A 39 6.60 8.95 1.37
N ILE A 40 6.02 8.32 2.39
CA ILE A 40 6.51 8.39 3.78
C ILE A 40 7.93 7.84 3.85
N GLY A 41 8.19 6.65 3.29
CA GLY A 41 9.51 6.03 3.26
C GLY A 41 10.55 6.95 2.62
N CYS A 42 10.22 7.55 1.46
CA CYS A 42 11.10 8.51 0.79
C CYS A 42 11.45 9.72 1.66
N MET A 43 10.45 10.33 2.31
CA MET A 43 10.68 11.46 3.21
C MET A 43 11.50 11.05 4.44
N GLN A 44 11.19 9.91 5.05
CA GLN A 44 11.93 9.40 6.21
C GLN A 44 13.38 9.05 5.87
N ARG A 45 13.65 8.48 4.68
CA ARG A 45 15.02 8.26 4.19
C ARG A 45 15.79 9.57 4.08
N SER A 46 15.17 10.62 3.52
CA SER A 46 15.80 11.93 3.40
C SER A 46 16.14 12.58 4.75
N MET A 47 15.46 12.16 5.83
CA MET A 47 15.70 12.59 7.20
C MET A 47 16.66 11.65 7.97
N GLY A 48 17.13 10.56 7.36
CA GLY A 48 17.95 9.54 8.03
C GLY A 48 17.20 8.72 9.08
N ALA A 49 15.87 8.65 9.00
CA ALA A 49 15.06 7.95 9.98
C ALA A 49 15.14 6.42 9.81
N ALA A 50 15.41 5.71 10.90
CA ALA A 50 15.56 4.25 10.92
C ALA A 50 14.28 3.48 10.58
N SER A 51 13.10 4.13 10.63
CA SER A 51 11.82 3.52 10.28
C SER A 51 11.55 3.49 8.78
N ALA A 52 12.36 4.16 7.95
CA ALA A 52 12.11 4.24 6.52
C ALA A 52 12.02 2.88 5.79
N PRO A 53 12.85 1.86 6.11
CA PRO A 53 12.74 0.53 5.49
C PRO A 53 11.41 -0.17 5.77
N SER A 54 10.77 0.09 6.91
CA SER A 54 9.45 -0.47 7.23
C SER A 54 8.37 0.06 6.30
N TRP A 55 8.48 1.32 5.88
CA TRP A 55 7.54 1.93 4.93
C TRP A 55 7.74 1.42 3.51
N ASP A 56 8.97 1.11 3.12
CA ASP A 56 9.25 0.46 1.83
C ASP A 56 8.65 -0.94 1.75
N ALA A 57 8.72 -1.69 2.86
CA ALA A 57 8.08 -3.00 2.94
C ALA A 57 6.56 -2.89 2.80
N LEU A 58 5.93 -1.87 3.41
CA LEU A 58 4.49 -1.60 3.27
C LEU A 58 4.10 -1.20 1.85
N ALA A 59 4.96 -0.44 1.15
CA ALA A 59 4.75 -0.09 -0.25
C ALA A 59 4.79 -1.33 -1.17
N ALA A 60 5.62 -2.33 -0.85
CA ALA A 60 5.79 -3.54 -1.66
C ALA A 60 4.64 -4.56 -1.53
N ILE A 61 3.69 -4.38 -0.59
CA ILE A 61 2.60 -5.35 -0.34
C ILE A 61 1.67 -5.48 -1.55
N ASP A 62 1.46 -4.40 -2.30
CA ASP A 62 0.57 -4.40 -3.46
C ASP A 62 1.11 -5.24 -4.63
N GLU A 63 2.42 -5.18 -4.90
CA GLU A 63 3.07 -5.98 -5.96
C GLU A 63 2.89 -7.49 -5.73
N ARG A 64 2.91 -7.94 -4.47
CA ARG A 64 2.66 -9.35 -4.12
C ARG A 64 1.21 -9.75 -4.34
N SER A 65 0.27 -8.85 -4.08
CA SER A 65 -1.16 -9.10 -4.29
C SER A 65 -1.46 -9.22 -5.79
N LEU A 66 -0.93 -8.30 -6.61
CA LEU A 66 -0.97 -8.36 -8.08
C LEU A 66 -0.35 -9.66 -8.64
N ALA A 67 0.83 -10.05 -8.14
CA ALA A 67 1.49 -11.29 -8.55
C ALA A 67 0.74 -12.58 -8.14
N SER A 68 -0.17 -12.49 -7.15
CA SER A 68 -1.07 -13.59 -6.78
C SER A 68 -2.32 -13.63 -7.66
N HIS A 69 -2.86 -12.45 -8.03
CA HIS A 69 -4.05 -12.32 -8.87
C HIS A 69 -3.79 -12.74 -10.32
N VAL A 70 -2.62 -12.37 -10.88
CA VAL A 70 -2.22 -12.77 -12.24
C VAL A 70 -2.01 -14.29 -12.36
N ARG A 71 -1.49 -14.94 -11.31
CA ARG A 71 -1.30 -16.40 -11.31
C ARG A 71 -2.61 -17.18 -11.35
N HIS A 72 -3.68 -16.65 -10.78
CA HIS A 72 -5.00 -17.28 -10.84
C HIS A 72 -5.68 -17.14 -12.23
N GLN A 73 -5.29 -16.17 -13.05
CA GLN A 73 -5.82 -16.02 -14.42
C GLN A 73 -5.06 -16.81 -15.48
N GLN A 74 -3.82 -17.25 -15.22
CA GLN A 74 -3.03 -18.04 -16.17
C GLN A 74 -3.23 -19.57 -16.06
N GLY A 75 -4.06 -20.03 -15.12
CA GLY A 75 -4.38 -21.46 -14.94
C GLY A 75 -5.57 -21.99 -15.75
N TYR A 76 -6.13 -21.20 -16.68
CA TYR A 76 -7.30 -21.58 -17.48
C TYR A 76 -7.03 -21.43 -18.99
N VAL A 77 -5.98 -22.09 -19.48
CA VAL A 77 -5.83 -22.37 -20.92
C VAL A 77 -5.48 -23.86 -21.06
N ALA A 78 -6.53 -24.60 -21.46
CA ALA A 78 -6.61 -25.96 -22.04
C ALA A 78 -5.48 -26.97 -21.79
#